data_AF-A0A328Q8Q3-F1
#
_entry.id   AF-A0A328Q8Q3-F1
#
_cell.length_a   1.000
_cell.length_b   1.000
_cell.length_c   1.000
_cell.angle_alpha   90.00
_cell.angle_beta   90.00
_cell.angle_gamma   90.00
#
_symmetry.space_group_name_H-M   'P 1'
#
loop_
_entity.id
_entity.type
_entity.pdbx_description
1 polymer ?
#
loop_
_entity_poly.entity_id
_entity_poly.type
_entity_poly.pdbx_seq_one_letter_code
_entity_poly.pdbx_strand_id
1 'polypeptide(L)'
;MNSTIECRKCHSKNSINATLCYNCDESLQNYNYYKNDFKVYYKLFSKENMEILEKIPLTDTSYDTILNNIVNINPEITIPAYPTIPVLLKIIKPYVRVQYDSENKHPNFLSFYSFNKIFLNRTTPSNMIPSSIIHELAHHLFNEIIKQTIMHLLNTEKNLYIESFAWYLTLQNKYLEIANEYVSHKVQEYFIPEKFNGYTSLIKILMDNDDLDTKKIETALSFGSSISDDVIFILEHFIKQVNNNMPHISQDNTIGYPIYKFNTQQKIDALYTIIYKTFELFYKNKKDMLPLLDQFNQSYIYYNI
;
A
#
# COMPACT_ATOMS: atom_id res chain seq x y z
N MET A 1 16.21 -1.88 -5.72
CA MET A 1 17.32 -2.53 -4.98
C MET A 1 16.83 -2.86 -3.58
N ASN A 2 16.83 -4.14 -3.19
CA ASN A 2 16.30 -4.62 -1.92
C ASN A 2 17.47 -5.03 -0.99
N SER A 3 17.97 -4.09 -0.20
CA SER A 3 18.98 -4.37 0.83
C SER A 3 18.45 -5.42 1.81
N THR A 4 19.31 -6.34 2.26
CA THR A 4 18.93 -7.45 3.13
C THR A 4 19.63 -7.40 4.47
N ILE A 5 18.96 -7.84 5.53
CA ILE A 5 19.54 -8.10 6.85
C ILE A 5 19.46 -9.60 7.18
N GLU A 6 20.54 -10.15 7.70
CA GLU A 6 20.57 -11.55 8.11
C GLU A 6 20.08 -11.71 9.55
N CYS A 7 19.20 -12.68 9.79
CA CYS A 7 18.75 -13.00 11.14
C CYS A 7 19.89 -13.64 11.95
N ARG A 8 20.24 -13.03 13.09
CA ARG A 8 21.30 -13.55 13.97
C ARG A 8 21.01 -14.94 14.57
N LYS A 9 19.75 -15.36 14.60
CA LYS A 9 19.31 -16.64 15.20
C LYS A 9 19.20 -17.78 14.20
N CYS A 10 18.65 -17.52 13.01
CA CYS A 10 18.38 -18.57 12.02
C CYS A 10 19.08 -18.35 10.67
N HIS A 11 19.90 -17.31 10.54
CA HIS A 11 20.68 -16.98 9.34
C HIS A 11 19.85 -16.75 8.06
N SER A 12 18.53 -16.65 8.15
CA SER A 12 17.70 -16.31 7.00
C SER A 12 17.98 -14.87 6.57
N LYS A 13 17.95 -14.64 5.25
CA LYS A 13 17.96 -13.27 4.70
C LYS A 13 16.55 -12.70 4.82
N ASN A 14 16.46 -11.49 5.34
CA ASN A 14 15.21 -10.74 5.48
C ASN A 14 15.40 -9.40 4.77
N SER A 15 14.32 -8.70 4.41
CA SER A 15 14.50 -7.35 3.90
C SER A 15 15.04 -6.45 5.01
N ILE A 16 15.84 -5.45 4.67
CA ILE A 16 16.38 -4.49 5.64
C ILE A 16 15.25 -3.84 6.47
N ASN A 17 14.03 -3.71 5.93
CA ASN A 17 12.91 -3.08 6.63
C ASN A 17 12.18 -4.02 7.60
N ALA A 18 12.57 -5.30 7.66
CA ALA A 18 11.94 -6.26 8.55
C ALA A 18 12.40 -6.01 10.00
N THR A 19 11.45 -5.89 10.93
CA THR A 19 11.73 -5.81 12.38
C THR A 19 11.77 -7.17 13.05
N LEU A 20 11.19 -8.19 12.41
CA LEU A 20 11.20 -9.57 12.84
C LEU A 20 11.66 -10.46 11.69
N CYS A 21 12.34 -11.54 12.02
CA CYS A 21 12.76 -12.53 11.05
C CYS A 21 11.56 -13.26 10.45
N TYR A 22 11.49 -13.32 9.11
CA TYR A 22 10.44 -14.02 8.37
C TYR A 22 10.35 -15.51 8.73
N ASN A 23 11.48 -16.13 9.11
CA ASN A 23 11.54 -17.55 9.42
C ASN A 23 11.30 -17.87 10.91
N CYS A 24 11.89 -17.11 11.83
CA CYS A 24 11.90 -17.46 13.26
C CYS A 24 11.33 -16.41 14.21
N ASP A 25 10.78 -15.31 13.67
CA ASP A 25 10.17 -14.20 14.42
C ASP A 25 11.10 -13.50 15.43
N GLU A 26 12.42 -13.76 15.36
CA GLU A 26 13.42 -13.08 16.15
C GLU A 26 13.50 -11.60 15.75
N SER A 27 13.64 -10.71 16.72
CA SER A 27 13.82 -9.28 16.44
C SER A 27 15.09 -9.05 15.63
N LEU A 28 14.90 -8.46 14.46
CA LEU A 28 15.97 -7.92 13.63
C LEU A 28 16.21 -6.50 14.17
N GLN A 29 17.25 -6.32 14.98
CA GLN A 29 17.62 -5.04 15.61
C GLN A 29 18.02 -3.98 14.55
N ASN A 30 17.06 -3.48 13.77
CA ASN A 30 17.29 -2.43 12.78
C ASN A 30 16.87 -1.05 13.28
N TYR A 31 17.41 -0.66 14.43
CA TYR A 31 17.22 0.68 14.99
C TYR A 31 17.71 1.79 14.05
N ASN A 32 18.66 1.50 13.16
CA ASN A 32 19.19 2.47 12.21
C ASN A 32 18.16 2.85 11.13
N TYR A 33 17.34 1.91 10.67
CA TYR A 33 16.28 2.20 9.69
C TYR A 33 15.19 3.11 10.26
N TYR A 34 14.80 2.85 11.50
CA TYR A 34 13.76 3.59 12.22
C TYR A 34 14.30 4.83 12.96
N LYS A 35 15.44 5.37 12.51
CA LYS A 35 16.00 6.60 13.07
C LYS A 35 15.62 7.79 12.19
N ASN A 36 15.06 8.83 12.79
CA ASN A 36 14.90 10.11 12.11
C ASN A 36 16.28 10.73 11.84
N ASP A 37 16.64 10.80 10.56
CA ASP A 37 17.83 11.51 10.09
C ASP A 37 17.43 12.59 9.09
N PHE A 38 17.39 13.83 9.55
CA PHE A 38 17.03 14.98 8.71
C PHE A 38 17.94 15.13 7.48
N LYS A 39 19.17 14.61 7.49
CA LYS A 39 20.02 14.61 6.30
C LYS A 39 19.40 13.76 5.18
N VAL A 40 18.75 12.64 5.52
CA VAL A 40 18.02 11.81 4.56
C VAL A 40 16.84 12.58 3.98
N TYR A 41 16.10 13.33 4.81
CA TYR A 41 15.00 14.19 4.32
C TYR A 41 15.48 15.24 3.31
N TYR A 42 16.48 16.04 3.69
CA TYR A 42 16.98 17.12 2.82
C TYR A 42 17.68 16.58 1.56
N LYS A 43 18.29 15.39 1.63
CA LYS A 43 18.82 14.69 0.46
C LYS A 43 17.69 14.19 -0.44
N LEU A 44 16.65 13.57 0.13
CA LEU A 44 15.50 13.06 -0.60
C LEU A 44 14.85 14.20 -1.38
N PHE A 45 14.45 15.28 -0.72
CA PHE A 45 13.86 16.44 -1.39
C PHE A 45 14.93 17.42 -1.89
N SER A 46 16.02 16.96 -2.49
CA SER A 46 17.07 17.85 -3.02
C SER A 46 16.72 18.41 -4.41
N LYS A 47 17.48 19.42 -4.86
CA LYS A 47 17.36 19.95 -6.22
C LYS A 47 17.70 18.88 -7.26
N GLU A 48 18.73 18.09 -6.99
CA GLU A 48 19.17 16.97 -7.83
C GLU A 48 18.04 15.96 -8.05
N ASN A 49 17.38 15.51 -6.98
CA ASN A 49 16.25 14.59 -7.11
C ASN A 49 15.04 15.22 -7.82
N MET A 50 14.80 16.51 -7.63
CA MET A 50 13.76 17.22 -8.38
C MET A 50 14.07 17.24 -9.89
N GLU A 51 15.31 17.54 -10.27
CA GLU A 51 15.75 17.53 -11.67
C GLU A 51 15.72 16.12 -12.28
N ILE A 52 15.98 15.06 -11.49
CA ILE A 52 15.82 13.66 -11.93
C ILE A 52 14.37 13.39 -12.28
N LEU A 53 13.43 13.72 -11.38
CA LEU A 53 12.01 13.52 -11.64
C LEU A 53 11.58 14.30 -12.89
N GLU A 54 11.93 15.58 -13.02
CA GLU A 54 11.59 16.39 -14.21
C GLU A 54 12.02 15.78 -15.55
N LYS A 55 13.15 15.06 -15.58
CA LYS A 55 13.78 14.58 -16.83
C LYS A 55 13.51 13.11 -17.13
N ILE A 56 13.29 12.28 -16.12
CA ILE A 56 13.18 10.83 -16.27
C ILE A 56 11.72 10.41 -16.05
N PRO A 57 10.97 10.13 -17.13
CA PRO A 57 9.60 9.66 -16.99
C PRO A 57 9.56 8.24 -16.44
N LEU A 58 8.45 7.90 -15.78
CA LEU A 58 8.11 6.53 -15.48
C LEU A 58 7.65 5.83 -16.78
N THR A 59 8.34 4.78 -17.19
CA THR A 59 8.01 4.00 -18.39
C THR A 59 7.30 2.69 -18.04
N ASP A 60 6.55 2.12 -18.97
CA ASP A 60 5.90 0.80 -18.80
C ASP A 60 6.87 -0.28 -18.32
N THR A 61 8.06 -0.39 -18.95
CA THR A 61 9.08 -1.36 -18.54
C THR A 61 9.61 -1.10 -17.12
N SER A 62 9.75 0.17 -16.74
CA SER A 62 10.14 0.53 -15.37
C SER A 62 9.04 0.13 -14.38
N TYR A 63 7.78 0.35 -14.76
CA TYR A 63 6.63 0.00 -13.96
C TYR A 63 6.47 -1.51 -13.77
N ASP A 64 6.64 -2.30 -14.84
CA ASP A 64 6.66 -3.76 -14.75
C ASP A 64 7.77 -4.25 -13.82
N THR A 65 8.95 -3.61 -13.89
CA THR A 65 10.07 -3.91 -12.98
C THR A 65 9.70 -3.61 -11.53
N ILE A 66 8.99 -2.51 -11.27
CA ILE A 66 8.48 -2.13 -9.95
C ILE A 66 7.51 -3.20 -9.42
N LEU A 67 6.51 -3.61 -10.21
CA LEU A 67 5.54 -4.64 -9.80
C LEU A 67 6.23 -5.97 -9.49
N ASN A 68 7.16 -6.40 -10.36
CA ASN A 68 7.92 -7.63 -10.14
C ASN A 68 8.85 -7.53 -8.91
N ASN A 69 9.41 -6.36 -8.61
CA ASN A 69 10.18 -6.16 -7.37
C ASN A 69 9.32 -6.38 -6.12
N ILE A 70 8.02 -6.01 -6.16
CA ILE A 70 7.08 -6.23 -5.05
C ILE A 70 6.74 -7.71 -4.92
N VAL A 71 6.49 -8.41 -6.03
CA VAL A 71 6.31 -9.89 -6.03
C VAL A 71 7.55 -10.56 -5.42
N ASN A 72 8.74 -10.15 -5.83
CA ASN A 72 9.99 -10.75 -5.36
C ASN A 72 10.34 -10.46 -3.88
N ILE A 73 9.52 -9.69 -3.14
CA ILE A 73 9.66 -9.56 -1.68
C ILE A 73 9.39 -10.91 -1.00
N ASN A 74 8.50 -11.75 -1.54
CA ASN A 74 8.20 -13.08 -1.02
C ASN A 74 8.57 -14.20 -2.03
N PRO A 75 9.87 -14.53 -2.18
CA PRO A 75 10.30 -15.52 -3.16
C PRO A 75 9.97 -16.97 -2.77
N GLU A 76 9.54 -17.23 -1.53
CA GLU A 76 9.34 -18.59 -1.01
C GLU A 76 8.02 -19.24 -1.46
N ILE A 77 7.06 -18.44 -1.94
CA ILE A 77 5.75 -18.91 -2.35
C ILE A 77 5.73 -19.02 -3.87
N THR A 78 5.78 -20.25 -4.36
CA THR A 78 5.87 -20.57 -5.78
C THR A 78 4.55 -21.11 -6.36
N ILE A 79 3.59 -21.43 -5.50
CA ILE A 79 2.29 -21.98 -5.90
C ILE A 79 1.18 -21.19 -5.19
N PRO A 80 0.31 -20.50 -5.96
CA PRO A 80 -0.84 -19.81 -5.38
C PRO A 80 -1.76 -20.75 -4.60
N ALA A 81 -2.24 -20.30 -3.44
CA ALA A 81 -3.09 -21.10 -2.55
C ALA A 81 -4.38 -20.36 -2.20
N TYR A 82 -5.43 -21.11 -1.80
CA TYR A 82 -6.68 -20.49 -1.37
C TYR A 82 -6.49 -19.65 -0.11
N PRO A 83 -7.18 -18.49 0.02
CA PRO A 83 -6.96 -17.50 1.06
C PRO A 83 -7.57 -17.93 2.41
N THR A 84 -7.05 -19.00 3.00
CA THR A 84 -7.33 -19.34 4.40
C THR A 84 -6.48 -18.48 5.34
N ILE A 85 -6.89 -18.30 6.60
CA ILE A 85 -6.14 -17.50 7.57
C ILE A 85 -4.65 -17.92 7.65
N PRO A 86 -4.29 -19.22 7.84
CA PRO A 86 -2.88 -19.61 7.92
C PRO A 86 -2.08 -19.32 6.65
N VAL A 87 -2.72 -19.50 5.49
CA VAL A 87 -2.10 -19.22 4.18
C VAL A 87 -1.84 -17.72 4.04
N LEU A 88 -2.83 -16.88 4.33
CA LEU A 88 -2.70 -15.43 4.27
C LEU A 88 -1.61 -14.93 5.22
N LEU A 89 -1.61 -15.37 6.48
CA LEU A 89 -0.58 -14.98 7.45
C LEU A 89 0.84 -15.34 6.97
N LYS A 90 1.01 -16.47 6.27
CA LYS A 90 2.30 -16.85 5.66
C LYS A 90 2.66 -15.95 4.48
N ILE A 91 1.70 -15.68 3.58
CA ILE A 91 1.90 -14.87 2.37
C ILE A 91 2.29 -13.43 2.71
N ILE A 92 1.60 -12.84 3.68
CA ILE A 92 1.71 -11.42 3.97
C ILE A 92 2.88 -11.07 4.90
N LYS A 93 3.44 -12.05 5.62
CA LYS A 93 4.50 -11.84 6.61
C LYS A 93 5.69 -11.00 6.10
N PRO A 94 6.15 -11.14 4.85
CA PRO A 94 7.23 -10.30 4.32
C PRO A 94 6.84 -8.84 4.05
N TYR A 95 5.55 -8.57 3.86
CA TYR A 95 4.97 -7.28 3.51
C TYR A 95 4.53 -6.49 4.75
N VAL A 96 3.70 -7.13 5.59
CA VAL A 96 3.01 -6.49 6.72
C VAL A 96 2.94 -7.43 7.90
N ARG A 97 2.88 -6.85 9.10
CA ARG A 97 2.55 -7.61 10.31
C ARG A 97 1.05 -7.58 10.57
N VAL A 98 0.46 -8.74 10.83
CA VAL A 98 -0.93 -8.84 11.29
C VAL A 98 -0.98 -9.07 12.79
N GLN A 99 -1.85 -8.32 13.48
CA GLN A 99 -2.09 -8.49 14.90
C GLN A 99 -3.52 -8.10 15.27
N TYR A 100 -4.01 -8.56 16.41
CA TYR A 100 -5.26 -8.04 16.95
C TYR A 100 -5.05 -6.63 17.53
N ASP A 101 -6.02 -5.76 17.34
CA ASP A 101 -6.07 -4.46 18.01
C ASP A 101 -6.41 -4.67 19.49
N SER A 102 -5.40 -4.51 20.36
CA SER A 102 -5.58 -4.59 21.81
C SER A 102 -6.17 -3.32 22.42
N GLU A 103 -6.02 -2.19 21.75
CA GLU A 103 -6.44 -0.87 22.24
C GLU A 103 -7.85 -0.50 21.77
N ASN A 104 -8.41 -1.26 20.82
CA ASN A 104 -9.73 -1.05 20.23
C ASN A 104 -9.91 0.40 19.73
N LYS A 105 -8.90 0.90 19.01
CA LYS A 105 -8.83 2.28 18.51
C LYS A 105 -9.95 2.58 17.52
N HIS A 106 -10.36 1.57 16.77
CA HIS A 106 -11.32 1.66 15.67
C HIS A 106 -12.44 0.61 15.83
N PRO A 107 -13.30 0.74 16.86
CA PRO A 107 -14.28 -0.28 17.24
C PRO A 107 -15.33 -0.57 16.16
N ASN A 108 -15.56 0.38 15.25
CA ASN A 108 -16.56 0.29 14.19
C ASN A 108 -16.02 -0.38 12.92
N PHE A 109 -14.74 -0.72 12.88
CA PHE A 109 -14.10 -1.36 11.74
C PHE A 109 -13.74 -2.80 12.07
N LEU A 110 -13.85 -3.69 11.08
CA LEU A 110 -13.40 -5.08 11.21
C LEU A 110 -11.87 -5.18 11.25
N SER A 111 -11.23 -4.28 10.53
CA SER A 111 -9.78 -4.20 10.42
C SER A 111 -9.38 -2.79 9.99
N PHE A 112 -8.09 -2.49 10.11
CA PHE A 112 -7.50 -1.32 9.48
C PHE A 112 -6.01 -1.53 9.22
N TYR A 113 -5.52 -0.96 8.13
CA TYR A 113 -4.11 -0.84 7.80
C TYR A 113 -3.51 0.45 8.37
N SER A 114 -2.37 0.34 9.04
CA SER A 114 -1.63 1.49 9.56
C SER A 114 -0.14 1.19 9.66
N PHE A 115 0.70 1.99 8.99
CA PHE A 115 2.16 1.98 9.16
C PHE A 115 2.82 0.59 9.08
N ASN A 116 2.60 -0.12 7.97
CA ASN A 116 3.06 -1.50 7.71
C ASN A 116 2.47 -2.58 8.65
N LYS A 117 1.34 -2.28 9.30
CA LYS A 117 0.58 -3.24 10.11
C LYS A 117 -0.88 -3.33 9.70
N ILE A 118 -1.40 -4.55 9.74
CA ILE A 118 -2.82 -4.83 9.70
C ILE A 118 -3.29 -5.13 11.12
N PHE A 119 -4.28 -4.38 11.57
CA PHE A 119 -4.93 -4.59 12.85
C PHE A 119 -6.28 -5.24 12.62
N LEU A 120 -6.51 -6.40 13.24
CA LEU A 120 -7.81 -7.07 13.26
C LEU A 120 -8.54 -6.70 14.54
N ASN A 121 -9.79 -6.24 14.45
CA ASN A 121 -10.60 -6.08 15.66
C ASN A 121 -10.88 -7.45 16.28
N ARG A 122 -10.90 -7.53 17.61
CA ARG A 122 -11.25 -8.77 18.34
C ARG A 122 -12.70 -9.21 18.10
N THR A 123 -13.57 -8.26 17.75
CA THR A 123 -14.98 -8.52 17.43
C THR A 123 -15.19 -9.02 16.00
N THR A 124 -14.14 -9.02 15.17
CA THR A 124 -14.24 -9.44 13.77
C THR A 124 -14.60 -10.91 13.66
N PRO A 125 -15.73 -11.26 13.00
CA PRO A 125 -16.13 -12.63 12.82
C PRO A 125 -15.05 -13.45 12.12
N SER A 126 -14.76 -14.67 12.60
CA SER A 126 -13.66 -15.48 12.09
C SER A 126 -13.73 -15.77 10.58
N ASN A 127 -14.94 -15.85 10.04
CA ASN A 127 -15.20 -16.04 8.61
C ASN A 127 -14.95 -14.77 7.76
N MET A 128 -14.89 -13.59 8.37
CA MET A 128 -14.58 -12.30 7.73
C MET A 128 -13.10 -11.94 7.81
N ILE A 129 -12.32 -12.61 8.66
CA ILE A 129 -10.88 -12.35 8.82
C ILE A 129 -10.13 -12.46 7.47
N PRO A 130 -10.33 -13.50 6.64
CA PRO A 130 -9.64 -13.56 5.34
C PRO A 130 -9.92 -12.37 4.44
N SER A 131 -11.19 -11.96 4.31
CA SER A 131 -11.57 -10.80 3.50
C SER A 131 -10.99 -9.50 4.06
N SER A 132 -11.00 -9.33 5.39
CA SER A 132 -10.37 -8.19 6.05
C SER A 132 -8.88 -8.12 5.79
N ILE A 133 -8.15 -9.24 5.91
CA ILE A 133 -6.70 -9.26 5.62
C ILE A 133 -6.43 -8.88 4.16
N ILE A 134 -7.19 -9.41 3.20
CA ILE A 134 -7.01 -9.07 1.78
C ILE A 134 -7.28 -7.59 1.52
N HIS A 135 -8.35 -7.05 2.10
CA HIS A 135 -8.71 -5.64 1.99
C HIS A 135 -7.56 -4.73 2.49
N GLU A 136 -7.09 -4.96 3.72
CA GLU A 136 -6.02 -4.15 4.30
C GLU A 136 -4.66 -4.35 3.60
N LEU A 137 -4.40 -5.55 3.09
CA LEU A 137 -3.21 -5.83 2.31
C LEU A 137 -3.21 -5.07 0.98
N ALA A 138 -4.38 -4.88 0.36
CA ALA A 138 -4.50 -4.11 -0.87
C ALA A 138 -4.09 -2.63 -0.66
N HIS A 139 -4.51 -2.03 0.46
CA HIS A 139 -4.03 -0.71 0.85
C HIS A 139 -2.51 -0.65 1.01
N HIS A 140 -1.94 -1.66 1.67
CA HIS A 140 -0.49 -1.75 1.80
C HIS A 140 0.21 -1.86 0.45
N LEU A 141 -0.26 -2.74 -0.44
CA LEU A 141 0.37 -2.96 -1.74
C LEU A 141 0.27 -1.74 -2.64
N PHE A 142 -0.84 -1.01 -2.63
CA PHE A 142 -0.92 0.26 -3.33
C PHE A 142 0.11 1.27 -2.79
N ASN A 143 0.26 1.35 -1.48
CA ASN A 143 1.32 2.18 -0.87
C ASN A 143 2.73 1.68 -1.27
N GLU A 144 2.96 0.36 -1.33
CA GLU A 144 4.24 -0.21 -1.76
C GLU A 144 4.55 0.08 -3.24
N ILE A 145 3.55 0.09 -4.12
CA ILE A 145 3.70 0.55 -5.52
C ILE A 145 4.23 1.99 -5.56
N ILE A 146 3.65 2.90 -4.76
CA ILE A 146 4.11 4.30 -4.69
C ILE A 146 5.57 4.36 -4.20
N LYS A 147 5.90 3.63 -3.12
CA LYS A 147 7.26 3.62 -2.54
C LYS A 147 8.30 3.09 -3.51
N GLN A 148 8.03 1.94 -4.13
CA GLN A 148 8.94 1.33 -5.11
C GLN A 148 9.09 2.21 -6.35
N THR A 149 8.03 2.92 -6.75
CA THR A 149 8.10 3.92 -7.83
C THR A 149 9.08 5.04 -7.51
N ILE A 150 9.00 5.62 -6.31
CA ILE A 150 9.92 6.68 -5.87
C ILE A 150 11.36 6.15 -5.77
N MET A 151 11.53 4.96 -5.19
CA MET A 151 12.83 4.30 -5.06
C MET A 151 13.48 4.04 -6.42
N HIS A 152 12.68 3.60 -7.40
CA HIS A 152 13.14 3.35 -8.76
C HIS A 152 13.53 4.66 -9.46
N LEU A 153 12.64 5.66 -9.46
CA LEU A 153 12.88 6.94 -10.14
C LEU A 153 14.11 7.67 -9.60
N LEU A 154 14.32 7.65 -8.27
CA LEU A 154 15.42 8.35 -7.62
C LEU A 154 16.65 7.46 -7.37
N ASN A 155 16.60 6.20 -7.79
CA ASN A 155 17.62 5.19 -7.51
C ASN A 155 18.09 5.21 -6.04
N THR A 156 17.13 5.19 -5.11
CA THR A 156 17.37 5.27 -3.68
C THR A 156 16.85 4.05 -2.96
N GLU A 157 17.53 3.66 -1.89
CA GLU A 157 17.02 2.66 -0.97
C GLU A 157 15.83 3.19 -0.17
N LYS A 158 14.98 2.25 0.24
CA LYS A 158 13.83 2.51 1.10
C LYS A 158 14.29 3.11 2.42
N ASN A 159 13.61 4.14 2.88
CA ASN A 159 13.87 4.79 4.16
C ASN A 159 12.57 5.35 4.74
N LEU A 160 12.60 5.76 6.01
CA LEU A 160 11.42 6.21 6.74
C LEU A 160 10.72 7.41 6.09
N TYR A 161 11.45 8.32 5.44
CA TYR A 161 10.84 9.44 4.73
C TYR A 161 10.13 9.03 3.44
N ILE A 162 10.57 7.97 2.76
CA ILE A 162 9.83 7.39 1.62
C ILE A 162 8.55 6.72 2.10
N GLU A 163 8.61 5.96 3.21
CA GLU A 163 7.45 5.35 3.85
C GLU A 163 6.40 6.40 4.24
N SER A 164 6.84 7.47 4.92
CA SER A 164 5.98 8.56 5.35
C SER A 164 5.47 9.42 4.21
N PHE A 165 6.26 9.64 3.16
CA PHE A 165 5.81 10.38 1.98
C PHE A 165 4.72 9.62 1.22
N ALA A 166 4.88 8.31 1.02
CA ALA A 166 3.84 7.48 0.40
C ALA A 166 2.57 7.44 1.26
N TRP A 167 2.72 7.36 2.59
CA TRP A 167 1.59 7.44 3.52
C TRP A 167 0.87 8.79 3.47
N TYR A 168 1.62 9.90 3.42
CA TYR A 168 1.07 11.25 3.22
C TYR A 168 0.25 11.33 1.94
N LEU A 169 0.78 10.81 0.83
CA LEU A 169 0.09 10.77 -0.47
C LEU A 169 -1.27 10.07 -0.37
N THR A 170 -1.33 8.90 0.26
CA THR A 170 -2.55 8.09 0.34
C THR A 170 -3.59 8.59 1.34
N LEU A 171 -3.23 9.49 2.27
CA LEU A 171 -4.15 9.98 3.31
C LEU A 171 -4.54 11.46 3.20
N GLN A 172 -3.62 12.33 2.80
CA GLN A 172 -3.87 13.78 2.85
C GLN A 172 -4.59 14.30 1.61
N ASN A 173 -4.60 13.51 0.53
CA ASN A 173 -5.38 13.79 -0.67
C ASN A 173 -6.65 12.94 -0.68
N LYS A 174 -7.80 13.58 -0.47
CA LYS A 174 -9.12 12.91 -0.43
C LYS A 174 -9.44 12.11 -1.69
N TYR A 175 -8.99 12.56 -2.86
CA TYR A 175 -9.16 11.82 -4.10
C TYR A 175 -8.31 10.55 -4.14
N LEU A 176 -7.11 10.57 -3.54
CA LEU A 176 -6.29 9.36 -3.41
C LEU A 176 -6.80 8.41 -2.33
N GLU A 177 -7.39 8.94 -1.25
CA GLU A 177 -8.08 8.13 -0.25
C GLU A 177 -9.26 7.36 -0.89
N ILE A 178 -10.08 8.04 -1.70
CA ILE A 178 -11.13 7.44 -2.53
C ILE A 178 -10.56 6.35 -3.45
N ALA A 179 -9.48 6.64 -4.17
CA ALA A 179 -8.86 5.66 -5.06
C ALA A 179 -8.33 4.43 -4.29
N ASN A 180 -7.71 4.66 -3.14
CA ASN A 180 -7.13 3.62 -2.29
C ASN A 180 -8.21 2.68 -1.70
N GLU A 181 -9.33 3.23 -1.26
CA GLU A 181 -10.49 2.44 -0.79
C GLU A 181 -11.20 1.71 -1.92
N TYR A 182 -11.27 2.31 -3.11
CA TYR A 182 -11.77 1.59 -4.27
C TYR A 182 -10.88 0.40 -4.62
N VAL A 183 -9.55 0.57 -4.62
CA VAL A 183 -8.56 -0.51 -4.85
C VAL A 183 -8.79 -1.66 -3.88
N SER A 184 -8.91 -1.39 -2.57
CA SER A 184 -9.07 -2.44 -1.57
C SER A 184 -10.37 -3.22 -1.72
N HIS A 185 -11.47 -2.54 -2.01
CA HIS A 185 -12.76 -3.19 -2.31
C HIS A 185 -12.70 -4.04 -3.58
N LYS A 186 -12.08 -3.56 -4.67
CA LYS A 186 -11.95 -4.36 -5.91
C LYS A 186 -11.13 -5.61 -5.71
N VAL A 187 -10.01 -5.50 -4.99
CA VAL A 187 -9.15 -6.64 -4.69
C VAL A 187 -9.89 -7.65 -3.80
N GLN A 188 -10.65 -7.19 -2.80
CA GLN A 188 -11.50 -8.05 -1.97
C GLN A 188 -12.60 -8.75 -2.79
N GLU A 189 -13.33 -8.00 -3.62
CA GLU A 189 -14.36 -8.50 -4.53
C GLU A 189 -13.79 -9.58 -5.47
N TYR A 190 -12.57 -9.37 -5.98
CA TYR A 190 -11.90 -10.32 -6.86
C TYR A 190 -11.59 -11.65 -6.14
N PHE A 191 -10.82 -11.61 -5.04
CA PHE A 191 -10.31 -12.82 -4.40
C PHE A 191 -11.34 -13.58 -3.56
N ILE A 192 -12.27 -12.88 -2.89
CA ILE A 192 -13.29 -13.48 -2.00
C ILE A 192 -14.67 -12.83 -2.24
N PRO A 193 -15.28 -13.02 -3.42
CA PRO A 193 -16.54 -12.37 -3.79
C PRO A 193 -17.70 -12.73 -2.84
N GLU A 194 -17.72 -13.95 -2.30
CA GLU A 194 -18.76 -14.41 -1.37
C GLU A 194 -18.75 -13.75 0.01
N LYS A 195 -17.68 -13.00 0.33
CA LYS A 195 -17.54 -12.22 1.57
C LYS A 195 -17.49 -10.71 1.29
N PHE A 196 -17.72 -10.31 0.04
CA PHE A 196 -17.78 -8.92 -0.35
C PHE A 196 -19.17 -8.34 -0.05
N ASN A 197 -19.22 -7.37 0.85
CA ASN A 197 -20.46 -6.73 1.30
C ASN A 197 -20.70 -5.36 0.63
N GLY A 198 -20.07 -5.13 -0.52
CA GLY A 198 -20.12 -3.86 -1.24
C GLY A 198 -19.16 -2.80 -0.70
N TYR A 199 -19.15 -1.65 -1.37
CA TYR A 199 -18.23 -0.53 -1.18
C TYR A 199 -18.53 0.33 0.06
N THR A 200 -18.90 -0.28 1.19
CA THR A 200 -19.47 0.43 2.35
C THR A 200 -18.59 1.54 2.92
N SER A 201 -17.28 1.30 3.12
CA SER A 201 -16.34 2.34 3.60
C SER A 201 -16.11 3.44 2.56
N LEU A 202 -16.01 3.08 1.29
CA LEU A 202 -15.87 4.04 0.19
C LEU A 202 -17.12 4.93 0.05
N ILE A 203 -18.32 4.35 0.09
CA ILE A 203 -19.59 5.09 0.05
C ILE A 203 -19.65 6.06 1.22
N LYS A 204 -19.23 5.62 2.43
CA LYS A 204 -19.15 6.51 3.58
C LYS A 204 -18.21 7.69 3.32
N ILE A 205 -17.02 7.47 2.76
CA ILE A 205 -16.08 8.55 2.43
C ILE A 205 -16.72 9.52 1.42
N LEU A 206 -17.41 9.03 0.40
CA LEU A 206 -18.11 9.87 -0.57
C LEU A 206 -19.24 10.68 0.07
N MET A 207 -20.00 10.09 0.98
CA MET A 207 -21.09 10.77 1.71
C MET A 207 -20.56 11.81 2.71
N ASP A 208 -19.45 11.51 3.39
CA ASP A 208 -18.84 12.41 4.37
C ASP A 208 -18.09 13.59 3.70
N ASN A 209 -17.93 13.58 2.37
CA ASN A 209 -17.22 14.60 1.58
C ASN A 209 -18.02 14.95 0.31
N ASP A 210 -19.28 15.36 0.50
CA ASP A 210 -20.23 15.67 -0.59
C ASP A 210 -19.90 16.96 -1.38
N ASP A 211 -18.94 17.75 -0.90
CA ASP A 211 -18.46 18.98 -1.53
C ASP A 211 -17.32 18.76 -2.55
N LEU A 212 -16.82 17.53 -2.68
CA LEU A 212 -15.74 17.20 -3.61
C LEU A 212 -16.17 17.29 -5.08
N ASP A 213 -15.22 17.67 -5.95
CA ASP A 213 -15.45 17.80 -7.39
C ASP A 213 -15.74 16.42 -8.00
N THR A 214 -16.96 16.27 -8.54
CA THR A 214 -17.46 15.04 -9.15
C THR A 214 -16.51 14.46 -10.21
N LYS A 215 -15.93 15.29 -11.09
CA LYS A 215 -15.03 14.80 -12.14
C LYS A 215 -13.72 14.29 -11.57
N LYS A 216 -13.25 14.90 -10.47
CA LYS A 216 -12.06 14.40 -9.76
C LYS A 216 -12.34 13.11 -9.01
N ILE A 217 -13.55 12.92 -8.48
CA ILE A 217 -13.99 11.64 -7.91
C ILE A 217 -13.99 10.56 -9.01
N GLU A 218 -14.60 10.82 -10.16
CA GLU A 218 -14.62 9.88 -11.31
C GLU A 218 -13.21 9.50 -11.76
N THR A 219 -12.31 10.49 -11.82
CA THR A 219 -10.90 10.29 -12.17
C THR A 219 -10.19 9.44 -11.12
N ALA A 220 -10.42 9.70 -9.83
CA ALA A 220 -9.86 8.93 -8.73
C ALA A 220 -10.32 7.47 -8.73
N LEU A 221 -11.62 7.23 -8.93
CA LEU A 221 -12.17 5.88 -9.02
C LEU A 221 -11.63 5.14 -10.23
N SER A 222 -11.51 5.80 -11.38
CA SER A 222 -10.96 5.23 -12.62
C SER A 222 -9.47 4.90 -12.49
N PHE A 223 -8.72 5.76 -11.82
CA PHE A 223 -7.33 5.49 -11.43
C PHE A 223 -7.23 4.31 -10.47
N GLY A 224 -8.05 4.29 -9.40
CA GLY A 224 -8.13 3.18 -8.46
C GLY A 224 -8.50 1.85 -9.13
N SER A 225 -9.43 1.87 -10.09
CA SER A 225 -9.78 0.69 -10.90
C SER A 225 -8.58 0.12 -11.64
N SER A 226 -7.79 0.99 -12.26
CA SER A 226 -6.63 0.57 -13.03
C SER A 226 -5.47 0.10 -12.15
N ILE A 227 -5.30 0.69 -10.96
CA ILE A 227 -4.33 0.25 -9.95
C ILE A 227 -4.75 -1.07 -9.28
N SER A 228 -6.06 -1.32 -9.16
CA SER A 228 -6.56 -2.56 -8.55
C SER A 228 -6.10 -3.80 -9.32
N ASP A 229 -5.98 -3.71 -10.65
CA ASP A 229 -5.42 -4.80 -11.46
C ASP A 229 -3.95 -5.08 -11.13
N ASP A 230 -3.16 -4.05 -10.82
CA ASP A 230 -1.75 -4.22 -10.47
C ASP A 230 -1.61 -4.89 -9.10
N VAL A 231 -2.49 -4.53 -8.16
CA VAL A 231 -2.54 -5.19 -6.85
C VAL A 231 -3.03 -6.64 -6.97
N ILE A 232 -4.03 -6.89 -7.82
CA ILE A 232 -4.49 -8.25 -8.15
C ILE A 232 -3.35 -9.05 -8.77
N PHE A 233 -2.66 -8.51 -9.78
CA PHE A 233 -1.50 -9.13 -10.40
C PHE A 233 -0.46 -9.55 -9.37
N ILE A 234 -0.08 -8.66 -8.44
CA ILE A 234 0.86 -8.99 -7.37
C ILE A 234 0.35 -10.16 -6.52
N LEU A 235 -0.91 -10.12 -6.10
CA LEU A 235 -1.49 -11.13 -5.20
C LEU A 235 -1.75 -12.48 -5.87
N GLU A 236 -2.05 -12.52 -7.16
CA GLU A 236 -2.28 -13.76 -7.92
C GLU A 236 -1.06 -14.68 -7.96
N HIS A 237 0.15 -14.14 -7.74
CA HIS A 237 1.35 -14.94 -7.59
C HIS A 237 1.33 -15.83 -6.33
N PHE A 238 0.48 -15.50 -5.35
CA PHE A 238 0.47 -16.13 -4.03
C PHE A 238 -0.91 -16.66 -3.62
N ILE A 239 -1.98 -16.03 -4.09
CA ILE A 239 -3.36 -16.29 -3.68
C ILE A 239 -4.18 -16.74 -4.88
N LYS A 240 -4.90 -17.85 -4.74
CA LYS A 240 -5.94 -18.25 -5.69
C LYS A 240 -7.22 -17.49 -5.43
N GLN A 241 -7.86 -17.08 -6.50
CA GLN A 241 -9.23 -16.64 -6.45
C GLN A 241 -10.15 -17.73 -5.89
N VAL A 242 -11.04 -17.38 -4.96
CA VAL A 242 -12.11 -18.27 -4.52
C VAL A 242 -13.19 -18.29 -5.61
N ASN A 243 -13.08 -19.26 -6.54
CA ASN A 243 -14.09 -19.49 -7.57
C ASN A 243 -15.44 -19.82 -6.92
N ASN A 244 -16.42 -18.94 -7.12
CA ASN A 244 -17.81 -19.34 -7.13
C ASN A 244 -18.31 -19.13 -8.56
N ASN A 245 -19.14 -20.04 -9.06
CA ASN A 245 -19.83 -19.94 -10.36
C ASN A 245 -20.81 -18.74 -10.44
N MET A 246 -20.65 -17.73 -9.59
CA MET A 246 -21.37 -16.47 -9.69
C MET A 246 -20.71 -15.63 -10.79
N PRO A 247 -21.47 -15.10 -11.76
CA PRO A 247 -20.93 -14.06 -12.61
C PRO A 247 -20.39 -12.95 -11.72
N HIS A 248 -19.20 -12.43 -12.04
CA HIS A 248 -18.68 -11.19 -11.46
C HIS A 248 -19.64 -10.06 -11.83
N ILE A 249 -20.74 -9.92 -11.08
CA ILE A 249 -21.60 -8.75 -11.17
C ILE A 249 -20.83 -7.69 -10.42
N SER A 250 -20.02 -6.93 -11.15
CA SER A 250 -19.31 -5.79 -10.60
C SER A 250 -20.33 -4.88 -9.92
N GLN A 251 -20.18 -4.69 -8.62
CA GLN A 251 -21.07 -3.80 -7.86
C GLN A 251 -20.71 -2.32 -8.08
N ASP A 252 -19.87 -1.96 -9.05
CA ASP A 252 -19.47 -0.57 -9.33
C ASP A 252 -20.69 0.36 -9.48
N ASN A 253 -21.80 -0.15 -10.02
CA ASN A 253 -23.05 0.59 -10.17
C ASN A 253 -23.62 1.10 -8.83
N THR A 254 -23.26 0.51 -7.69
CA THR A 254 -23.70 0.97 -6.36
C THR A 254 -22.96 2.23 -5.90
N ILE A 255 -21.85 2.60 -6.54
CA ILE A 255 -21.04 3.77 -6.15
C ILE A 255 -21.64 5.07 -6.68
N GLY A 256 -22.39 5.01 -7.79
CA GLY A 256 -23.11 6.17 -8.35
C GLY A 256 -22.25 7.12 -9.21
N TYR A 257 -21.02 6.73 -9.56
CA TYR A 257 -20.13 7.48 -10.44
C TYR A 257 -19.70 6.62 -11.63
N PRO A 258 -19.51 7.20 -12.83
CA PRO A 258 -18.92 6.49 -13.95
C PRO A 258 -17.47 6.15 -13.66
N ILE A 259 -17.11 4.87 -13.86
CA ILE A 259 -15.76 4.36 -13.68
C ILE A 259 -15.31 3.77 -15.01
N TYR A 260 -14.16 4.22 -15.49
CA TYR A 260 -13.55 3.71 -16.71
C TYR A 260 -12.13 3.23 -16.43
N LYS A 261 -11.67 2.28 -17.25
CA LYS A 261 -10.33 1.72 -17.12
C LYS A 261 -9.35 2.61 -17.87
N PHE A 262 -8.34 3.12 -17.19
CA PHE A 262 -7.23 3.81 -17.85
C PHE A 262 -6.44 2.79 -18.66
N ASN A 263 -5.91 3.20 -19.81
CA ASN A 263 -4.86 2.42 -20.45
C ASN A 263 -3.56 2.50 -19.64
N THR A 264 -2.59 1.63 -19.96
CA THR A 264 -1.31 1.53 -19.23
C THR A 264 -0.60 2.87 -19.10
N GLN A 265 -0.47 3.62 -20.20
CA GLN A 265 0.21 4.92 -20.19
C GLN A 265 -0.54 5.96 -19.34
N GLN A 266 -1.86 6.04 -19.46
CA GLN A 266 -2.69 6.95 -18.64
C GLN A 266 -2.55 6.68 -17.14
N LYS A 267 -2.53 5.40 -16.75
CA LYS A 267 -2.31 4.98 -15.36
C LYS A 267 -0.94 5.39 -14.85
N ILE A 268 0.10 5.13 -15.64
CA ILE A 268 1.49 5.46 -15.30
C ILE A 268 1.69 6.98 -15.22
N ASP A 269 1.14 7.73 -16.17
CA ASP A 269 1.19 9.20 -16.18
C ASP A 269 0.47 9.79 -14.96
N ALA A 270 -0.69 9.23 -14.59
CA ALA A 270 -1.43 9.66 -13.41
C ALA A 270 -0.62 9.41 -12.12
N LEU A 271 -0.09 8.20 -11.94
CA LEU A 271 0.75 7.85 -10.79
C LEU A 271 1.98 8.75 -10.71
N TYR A 272 2.69 8.90 -11.82
CA TYR A 272 3.87 9.76 -11.92
C TYR A 272 3.54 11.21 -11.60
N THR A 273 2.44 11.75 -12.16
CA THR A 273 2.00 13.13 -11.91
C THR A 273 1.70 13.37 -10.44
N ILE A 274 1.02 12.43 -9.78
CA ILE A 274 0.69 12.50 -8.36
C ILE A 274 1.96 12.55 -7.51
N ILE A 275 2.91 11.65 -7.79
CA ILE A 275 4.21 11.60 -7.10
C ILE A 275 4.96 12.90 -7.34
N TYR A 276 5.15 13.30 -8.60
CA TYR A 276 5.89 14.49 -9.00
C TYR A 276 5.33 15.76 -8.34
N LYS A 277 4.02 16.00 -8.45
CA LYS A 277 3.40 17.23 -7.93
C LYS A 277 3.49 17.33 -6.42
N THR A 278 3.34 16.21 -5.74
CA THR A 278 3.47 16.16 -4.28
C THR A 278 4.94 16.31 -3.88
N PHE A 279 5.86 15.67 -4.59
CA PHE A 279 7.29 15.82 -4.34
C PHE A 279 7.76 17.26 -4.55
N GLU A 280 7.24 17.95 -5.58
CA GLU A 280 7.48 19.36 -5.85
C GLU A 280 6.99 20.26 -4.69
N LEU A 281 5.83 19.95 -4.10
CA LEU A 281 5.31 20.65 -2.91
C LEU A 281 6.28 20.53 -1.72
N PHE A 282 6.78 19.31 -1.46
CA PHE A 282 7.76 19.06 -0.39
C PHE A 282 9.09 19.75 -0.67
N TYR A 283 9.57 19.69 -1.91
CA TYR A 283 10.79 20.35 -2.34
C TYR A 283 10.72 21.87 -2.17
N LYS A 284 9.58 22.51 -2.48
CA LYS A 284 9.40 23.96 -2.34
C LYS A 284 9.22 24.39 -0.88
N ASN A 285 8.58 23.57 -0.05
CA ASN A 285 8.19 23.93 1.32
C ASN A 285 8.86 23.04 2.39
N LYS A 286 10.14 22.68 2.19
CA LYS A 286 10.86 21.69 3.01
C LYS A 286 10.71 21.86 4.53
N LYS A 287 10.82 23.11 5.01
CA LYS A 287 10.78 23.40 6.45
C LYS A 287 9.39 23.12 7.04
N ASP A 288 8.34 23.47 6.32
CA ASP A 288 6.96 23.33 6.78
C ASP A 288 6.46 21.90 6.62
N MET A 289 7.00 21.18 5.63
CA MET A 289 6.60 19.81 5.31
C MET A 289 7.34 18.77 6.14
N LEU A 290 8.53 19.09 6.68
CA LEU A 290 9.30 18.17 7.51
C LEU A 290 8.52 17.70 8.76
N PRO A 291 7.90 18.58 9.59
CA PRO A 291 7.12 18.16 10.74
C PRO A 291 6.01 17.16 10.41
N LEU A 292 5.38 17.28 9.24
CA LEU A 292 4.32 16.37 8.80
C LEU A 292 4.87 14.96 8.59
N LEU A 293 6.00 14.80 7.90
CA LEU A 293 6.62 13.46 7.77
C LEU A 293 7.20 12.96 9.07
N ASP A 294 7.69 13.85 9.93
CA ASP A 294 8.22 13.45 11.23
C ASP A 294 7.12 12.80 12.10
N GLN A 295 5.90 13.34 12.07
CA GLN A 295 4.75 12.73 12.75
C GLN A 295 4.45 11.31 12.23
N PHE A 296 4.50 11.10 10.92
CA PHE A 296 4.33 9.77 10.34
C PHE A 296 5.51 8.85 10.66
N ASN A 297 6.74 9.36 10.65
CA ASN A 297 7.93 8.62 11.06
C ASN A 297 7.79 8.14 12.51
N GLN A 298 7.34 8.99 13.43
CA GLN A 298 7.09 8.60 14.83
C GLN A 298 6.04 7.49 14.92
N SER A 299 5.02 7.53 14.07
CA SER A 299 4.01 6.47 14.02
C SER A 299 4.59 5.16 13.49
N TYR A 300 5.40 5.18 12.42
CA TYR A 300 6.13 4.01 11.95
C TYR A 300 7.05 3.43 13.03
N ILE A 301 7.77 4.28 13.76
CA ILE A 301 8.64 3.88 14.88
C ILE A 301 7.81 3.22 15.98
N TYR A 302 6.79 3.92 16.48
CA TYR A 302 5.92 3.45 17.57
C TYR A 302 5.25 2.11 17.26
N TYR A 303 4.81 1.93 16.02
CA TYR A 303 4.18 0.68 15.65
C TYR A 303 5.19 -0.45 15.46
N ASN A 304 6.44 -0.20 15.05
CA ASN A 304 7.32 -1.28 14.59
C ASN A 304 8.50 -1.60 15.52
N ILE A 305 8.79 -0.77 16.53
CA ILE A 305 9.79 -1.00 17.57
C ILE A 305 9.11 -1.22 18.92
#